data_AF-A0A2E3EDU2-F1
#
_entry.id   AF-A0A2E3EDU2-F1
#
_cell.length_a   1.000
_cell.length_b   1.000
_cell.length_c   1.000
_cell.angle_alpha   90.00
_cell.angle_beta   90.00
_cell.angle_gamma   90.00
#
_symmetry.space_group_name_H-M   'P 1'
#
loop_
_entity.id
_entity.type
_entity.pdbx_description
1 polymer ?
#
loop_
_entity_poly.entity_id
_entity_poly.type
_entity_poly.pdbx_seq_one_letter_code
_entity_poly.pdbx_strand_id
1 'polypeptide(L)'
;NLLFIPDNNGDDKPDGEPQILLDGWGIQDRHETLNSFIWGPDGWLYGCHGVFTQSYVGKPGTPKDQRKFIDGGIWRFHPVKKEFEVFGHGLSNPWGFDFNDVGQGFASCCVIPHLFHIVQGGYFTKQSKPHKNPYVYKPIETVADHHHLSAHGGARFYLADTFPSSYRDQLFKCNIHQHEVLIDFMERSGSGYIGRHHSAFLPINDLAWVGFSLEIGPDGGVYILDWHDTDICGNAINFPDSGRIYRVMPKNAKKIKRPNLSKLSDLDLAEMQNHSNDWFVRHARVILHHRASEGILDKEVVGKSLQKLANNAKTSGKKLRALWAAHVTGLLTESKKIELLNHEDEYVRAWTIQLLCEDRKPSNKALESFNKMAKVDPSAVVRLYLASAAQRIQFNDRWPILEELVKHEKDVKDHNIPRMLWYAVEPMVPDHSAKALTLAVSGKIPLLQELVPRRMAVKKSAKKSGPDPSWQKHIQKIAPGFNVRNVGEGGVRPIKSFRNEIAVQTHPKDKTVPCEIYRELEVPTGKKTSLKVKASYHAHGDWQIRVKADGKVIHDQIVGYNAVQSQWLELNLDLSKYAGKKIPIVIENRANDWRNEFGYWGSIKVVSK
;
A
#
# COMPACT_ATOMS: atom_id res chain seq x y z
N ASN A 1 -9.11 16.17 -7.53
CA ASN A 1 -8.21 16.36 -6.37
C ASN A 1 -8.85 15.77 -5.13
N LEU A 2 -8.05 15.33 -4.15
CA LEU A 2 -8.49 15.16 -2.76
C LEU A 2 -8.08 16.42 -2.01
N LEU A 3 -9.04 17.11 -1.40
CA LEU A 3 -8.87 18.39 -0.75
C LEU A 3 -9.06 18.27 0.76
N PHE A 4 -8.34 19.08 1.52
CA PHE A 4 -8.59 19.35 2.93
C PHE A 4 -8.96 20.81 3.10
N ILE A 5 -10.07 21.07 3.79
CA ILE A 5 -10.54 22.41 4.10
C ILE A 5 -10.25 22.63 5.59
N PRO A 6 -9.34 23.55 5.95
CA PRO A 6 -9.04 23.83 7.35
C PRO A 6 -10.26 24.43 8.06
N ASP A 7 -10.59 23.88 9.22
CA ASP A 7 -11.54 24.42 10.19
C ASP A 7 -11.00 24.13 11.59
N ASN A 8 -10.09 24.98 12.05
CA ASN A 8 -9.40 24.87 13.33
C ASN A 8 -10.27 25.37 14.49
N ASN A 9 -11.22 26.27 14.21
CA ASN A 9 -12.10 26.86 15.22
C ASN A 9 -13.40 26.06 15.42
N GLY A 10 -13.74 25.17 14.47
CA GLY A 10 -14.89 24.26 14.53
C GLY A 10 -16.24 24.95 14.32
N ASP A 11 -16.29 26.07 13.60
CA ASP A 11 -17.50 26.83 13.31
C ASP A 11 -18.15 26.47 11.96
N ASP A 12 -17.66 25.40 11.32
CA ASP A 12 -18.06 24.91 10.00
C ASP A 12 -17.85 25.94 8.87
N LYS A 13 -16.96 26.92 9.07
CA LYS A 13 -16.50 27.85 8.02
C LYS A 13 -15.02 27.61 7.70
N PRO A 14 -14.62 27.66 6.42
CA PRO A 14 -13.22 27.52 6.06
C PRO A 14 -12.35 28.62 6.71
N ASP A 15 -11.33 28.22 7.46
CA ASP A 15 -10.32 29.12 8.03
C ASP A 15 -9.26 29.56 6.99
N GLY A 16 -9.30 29.00 5.78
CA GLY A 16 -8.37 29.33 4.72
C GLY A 16 -8.61 28.55 3.44
N GLU A 17 -7.71 28.73 2.48
CA GLU A 17 -7.82 28.10 1.16
C GLU A 17 -7.76 26.56 1.23
N PRO A 18 -8.53 25.85 0.39
CA PRO A 18 -8.46 24.39 0.30
C PRO A 18 -7.05 23.89 -0.02
N GLN A 19 -6.57 22.94 0.77
CA GLN A 19 -5.27 22.31 0.59
C GLN A 19 -5.39 21.06 -0.28
N ILE A 20 -4.60 20.98 -1.36
CA ILE A 20 -4.55 19.77 -2.19
C ILE A 20 -3.70 18.71 -1.49
N LEU A 21 -4.33 17.66 -0.99
CA LEU A 21 -3.64 16.53 -0.38
C LEU A 21 -3.12 15.54 -1.42
N LEU A 22 -3.95 15.25 -2.44
CA LEU A 22 -3.62 14.37 -3.56
C LEU A 22 -4.21 14.90 -4.88
N ASP A 23 -3.47 14.74 -5.97
CA ASP A 23 -3.88 15.10 -7.32
C ASP A 23 -3.74 13.90 -8.30
N GLY A 24 -4.16 14.09 -9.55
CA GLY A 24 -4.10 13.05 -10.59
C GLY A 24 -5.28 12.07 -10.61
N TRP A 25 -6.39 12.44 -9.97
CA TRP A 25 -7.67 11.76 -10.07
C TRP A 25 -8.32 12.02 -11.43
N GLY A 26 -8.76 10.95 -12.09
CA GLY A 26 -9.50 10.99 -13.34
C GLY A 26 -10.94 11.45 -13.16
N ILE A 27 -11.55 11.87 -14.27
CA ILE A 27 -12.94 12.33 -14.35
C ILE A 27 -13.64 11.79 -15.62
N GLN A 28 -13.13 10.69 -16.19
CA GLN A 28 -13.63 10.13 -17.44
C GLN A 28 -15.07 9.65 -17.30
N ASP A 29 -15.40 9.05 -16.15
CA ASP A 29 -16.75 8.73 -15.76
C ASP A 29 -17.04 9.42 -14.41
N ARG A 30 -18.04 10.31 -14.41
CA ARG A 30 -18.39 11.13 -13.24
C ARG A 30 -19.07 10.32 -12.14
N HIS A 31 -19.58 9.12 -12.45
CA HIS A 31 -20.14 8.19 -11.47
C HIS A 31 -19.07 7.33 -10.78
N GLU A 32 -17.83 7.35 -11.26
CA GLU A 32 -16.79 6.39 -10.85
C GLU A 32 -15.54 7.08 -10.29
N THR A 33 -15.74 8.24 -9.67
CA THR A 33 -14.67 9.03 -9.05
C THR A 33 -14.44 8.61 -7.59
N LEU A 34 -13.46 9.23 -6.92
CA LEU A 34 -13.20 8.95 -5.51
C LEU A 34 -14.45 9.24 -4.65
N ASN A 35 -14.85 8.28 -3.80
CA ASN A 35 -16.04 8.41 -2.96
C ASN A 35 -15.94 7.61 -1.65
N SER A 36 -16.99 7.68 -0.83
CA SER A 36 -17.22 6.86 0.38
C SER A 36 -16.04 6.80 1.35
N PHE A 37 -15.66 7.97 1.87
CA PHE A 37 -14.53 8.08 2.78
C PHE A 37 -14.83 7.54 4.17
N ILE A 38 -13.86 6.82 4.74
CA ILE A 38 -13.99 6.25 6.08
C ILE A 38 -12.63 6.12 6.76
N TRP A 39 -12.57 6.43 8.05
CA TRP A 39 -11.38 6.17 8.86
C TRP A 39 -11.25 4.68 9.15
N GLY A 40 -10.15 4.09 8.70
CA GLY A 40 -9.83 2.69 8.95
C GLY A 40 -9.31 2.47 10.38
N PRO A 41 -9.33 1.21 10.87
CA PRO A 41 -8.89 0.91 12.21
C PRO A 41 -7.44 1.32 12.49
N ASP A 42 -6.58 1.26 11.48
CA ASP A 42 -5.16 1.61 11.51
C ASP A 42 -4.87 3.12 11.40
N GLY A 43 -5.90 3.97 11.37
CA GLY A 43 -5.75 5.43 11.34
C GLY A 43 -5.52 6.01 9.94
N TRP A 44 -5.58 5.20 8.88
CA TRP A 44 -5.60 5.67 7.50
C TRP A 44 -7.02 6.10 7.09
N LEU A 45 -7.13 7.08 6.20
CA LEU A 45 -8.39 7.42 5.53
C LEU A 45 -8.54 6.51 4.31
N TYR A 46 -9.61 5.73 4.23
CA TYR A 46 -9.94 4.87 3.11
C TYR A 46 -10.98 5.50 2.20
N GLY A 47 -11.02 5.08 0.93
CA GLY A 47 -12.08 5.44 0.01
C GLY A 47 -12.17 4.51 -1.19
N CYS A 48 -13.26 4.65 -1.93
CA CYS A 48 -13.58 3.89 -3.13
C CYS A 48 -13.13 4.61 -4.41
N HIS A 49 -12.97 3.86 -5.49
CA HIS A 49 -12.75 4.36 -6.85
C HIS A 49 -13.32 3.37 -7.86
N GLY A 50 -13.95 3.84 -8.95
CA GLY A 50 -14.55 2.96 -9.97
C GLY A 50 -13.65 2.62 -11.15
N VAL A 51 -14.08 1.64 -11.94
CA VAL A 51 -13.36 0.94 -13.02
C VAL A 51 -13.27 1.67 -14.36
N PHE A 52 -14.20 2.56 -14.67
CA PHE A 52 -14.24 3.31 -15.92
C PHE A 52 -13.37 4.57 -15.89
N THR A 53 -13.06 5.07 -14.69
CA THR A 53 -12.14 6.18 -14.46
C THR A 53 -10.71 5.69 -14.26
N GLN A 54 -9.74 6.34 -14.90
CA GLN A 54 -8.32 6.03 -14.73
C GLN A 54 -7.61 7.17 -14.02
N SER A 55 -6.96 6.84 -12.90
CA SER A 55 -6.27 7.81 -12.06
C SER A 55 -4.79 7.47 -11.90
N TYR A 56 -3.94 8.51 -11.89
CA TYR A 56 -2.52 8.44 -11.60
C TYR A 56 -2.25 9.33 -10.40
N VAL A 57 -2.50 8.79 -9.21
CA VAL A 57 -2.59 9.54 -7.96
C VAL A 57 -1.22 9.75 -7.34
N GLY A 58 -0.98 10.94 -6.80
CA GLY A 58 0.21 11.26 -6.03
C GLY A 58 0.00 12.52 -5.20
N LYS A 59 1.02 12.87 -4.40
CA LYS A 59 1.12 14.21 -3.79
C LYS A 59 1.24 15.26 -4.92
N PRO A 60 0.78 16.51 -4.70
CA PRO A 60 1.07 17.60 -5.63
C PRO A 60 2.56 17.64 -6.01
N GLY A 61 2.83 17.77 -7.32
CA GLY A 61 4.19 17.77 -7.86
C GLY A 61 4.84 16.39 -8.07
N THR A 62 4.16 15.28 -7.75
CA THR A 62 4.69 13.93 -8.00
C THR A 62 4.91 13.71 -9.51
N PRO A 63 6.11 13.29 -9.96
CA PRO A 63 6.39 12.97 -11.35
C PRO A 63 5.47 11.87 -11.90
N LYS A 64 5.15 11.94 -13.21
CA LYS A 64 4.20 11.03 -13.86
C LYS A 64 4.54 9.54 -13.66
N ASP A 65 5.82 9.19 -13.70
CA ASP A 65 6.33 7.81 -13.55
C ASP A 65 6.32 7.31 -12.10
N GLN A 66 6.15 8.19 -11.11
CA GLN A 66 6.10 7.85 -9.69
C GLN A 66 4.67 7.76 -9.13
N ARG A 67 3.68 8.22 -9.90
CA ARG A 67 2.26 8.19 -9.53
C ARG A 67 1.71 6.77 -9.50
N LYS A 68 0.77 6.54 -8.58
CA LYS A 68 0.10 5.25 -8.39
C LYS A 68 -1.13 5.18 -9.27
N PHE A 69 -1.23 4.10 -10.04
CA PHE A 69 -2.37 3.88 -10.92
C PHE A 69 -3.51 3.18 -10.18
N ILE A 70 -4.74 3.66 -10.37
CA ILE A 70 -5.96 3.00 -9.92
C ILE A 70 -7.08 3.20 -10.96
N ASP A 71 -7.80 2.13 -11.27
CA ASP A 71 -8.95 2.08 -12.17
C ASP A 71 -9.98 1.07 -11.64
N GLY A 72 -10.43 1.35 -10.43
CA GLY A 72 -11.24 0.44 -9.63
C GLY A 72 -10.49 -0.02 -8.40
N GLY A 73 -11.14 0.07 -7.24
CA GLY A 73 -10.66 -0.56 -6.01
C GLY A 73 -10.85 0.30 -4.78
N ILE A 74 -10.13 -0.09 -3.72
CA ILE A 74 -10.07 0.63 -2.45
C ILE A 74 -8.69 1.26 -2.33
N TRP A 75 -8.65 2.56 -2.05
CA TRP A 75 -7.43 3.30 -1.78
C TRP A 75 -7.40 3.76 -0.31
N ARG A 76 -6.21 4.16 0.14
CA ARG A 76 -6.05 4.78 1.46
C ARG A 76 -4.99 5.87 1.48
N PHE A 77 -5.16 6.82 2.40
CA PHE A 77 -4.27 7.96 2.62
C PHE A 77 -3.91 8.10 4.11
N HIS A 78 -2.62 8.20 4.43
CA HIS A 78 -2.18 8.39 5.81
C HIS A 78 -2.19 9.89 6.16
N PRO A 79 -2.94 10.34 7.19
CA PRO A 79 -3.10 11.77 7.48
C PRO A 79 -1.82 12.46 7.95
N VAL A 80 -0.97 11.77 8.71
CA VAL A 80 0.33 12.29 9.19
C VAL A 80 1.46 12.09 8.15
N LYS A 81 1.70 10.86 7.67
CA LYS A 81 2.76 10.55 6.69
C LYS A 81 2.49 11.15 5.29
N LYS A 82 1.24 11.56 5.03
CA LYS A 82 0.72 12.03 3.75
C LYS A 82 0.90 11.01 2.62
N GLU A 83 0.94 9.71 2.93
CA GLU A 83 1.18 8.66 1.95
C GLU A 83 -0.11 8.17 1.31
N PHE A 84 -0.08 7.92 0.00
CA PHE A 84 -1.17 7.29 -0.74
C PHE A 84 -0.83 5.86 -1.11
N GLU A 85 -1.80 4.96 -0.93
CA GLU A 85 -1.71 3.57 -1.34
C GLU A 85 -2.99 3.10 -2.02
N VAL A 86 -2.85 2.22 -3.01
CA VAL A 86 -3.96 1.36 -3.42
C VAL A 86 -3.97 0.17 -2.47
N PHE A 87 -5.06 0.01 -1.72
CA PHE A 87 -5.21 -1.06 -0.73
C PHE A 87 -5.70 -2.35 -1.38
N GLY A 88 -6.64 -2.26 -2.32
CA GLY A 88 -7.13 -3.37 -3.13
C GLY A 88 -7.45 -2.90 -4.55
N HIS A 89 -7.20 -3.74 -5.54
CA HIS A 89 -7.35 -3.42 -6.97
C HIS A 89 -8.56 -4.13 -7.59
N GLY A 90 -9.26 -3.49 -8.51
CA GLY A 90 -10.33 -4.11 -9.29
C GLY A 90 -11.71 -3.64 -8.86
N LEU A 91 -12.68 -4.56 -8.73
CA LEU A 91 -14.10 -4.22 -8.50
C LEU A 91 -14.76 -3.58 -9.73
N SER A 92 -16.04 -3.22 -9.57
CA SER A 92 -16.81 -2.47 -10.55
C SER A 92 -16.84 -0.98 -10.16
N ASN A 93 -17.99 -0.50 -9.71
CA ASN A 93 -18.16 0.82 -9.12
C ASN A 93 -18.54 0.68 -7.63
N PRO A 94 -17.56 0.64 -6.71
CA PRO A 94 -17.85 0.56 -5.29
C PRO A 94 -18.38 1.92 -4.77
N TRP A 95 -19.53 1.88 -4.10
CA TRP A 95 -20.16 3.03 -3.43
C TRP A 95 -20.26 2.88 -1.92
N GLY A 96 -19.72 1.80 -1.38
CA GLY A 96 -19.65 1.58 0.06
C GLY A 96 -18.42 0.79 0.42
N PHE A 97 -17.75 1.21 1.50
CA PHE A 97 -16.67 0.47 2.13
C PHE A 97 -16.73 0.66 3.65
N ASP A 98 -16.64 -0.41 4.42
CA ASP A 98 -16.60 -0.37 5.88
C ASP A 98 -15.91 -1.61 6.46
N PHE A 99 -15.58 -1.54 7.74
CA PHE A 99 -14.94 -2.58 8.53
C PHE A 99 -15.91 -3.17 9.56
N ASN A 100 -15.89 -4.49 9.69
CA ASN A 100 -16.60 -5.20 10.75
C ASN A 100 -15.91 -5.04 12.12
N ASP A 101 -16.46 -5.62 13.20
CA ASP A 101 -15.98 -5.45 14.59
C ASP A 101 -14.53 -5.92 14.78
N VAL A 102 -14.03 -6.78 13.90
CA VAL A 102 -12.65 -7.30 13.89
C VAL A 102 -11.76 -6.68 12.81
N GLY A 103 -12.23 -5.60 12.16
CA GLY A 103 -11.45 -4.83 11.21
C GLY A 103 -11.28 -5.50 9.82
N GLN A 104 -12.12 -6.46 9.47
CA GLN A 104 -12.16 -7.00 8.10
C GLN A 104 -12.94 -6.03 7.22
N GLY A 105 -12.36 -5.59 6.11
CA GLY A 105 -12.94 -4.58 5.22
C GLY A 105 -13.84 -5.19 4.15
N PHE A 106 -14.94 -4.53 3.81
CA PHE A 106 -15.89 -5.00 2.79
C PHE A 106 -16.33 -3.86 1.89
N ALA A 107 -16.42 -4.15 0.58
CA ALA A 107 -16.91 -3.19 -0.41
C ALA A 107 -18.23 -3.66 -1.02
N SER A 108 -19.18 -2.72 -1.14
CA SER A 108 -20.42 -2.91 -1.90
C SER A 108 -20.36 -2.15 -3.22
N CYS A 109 -20.79 -2.81 -4.30
CA CYS A 109 -20.68 -2.31 -5.67
C CYS A 109 -22.04 -2.22 -6.40
N CYS A 110 -22.12 -1.35 -7.41
CA CYS A 110 -23.35 -1.09 -8.19
C CYS A 110 -23.81 -2.20 -9.16
N VAL A 111 -23.09 -3.30 -9.34
CA VAL A 111 -23.50 -4.34 -10.30
C VAL A 111 -23.18 -5.72 -9.75
N ILE A 112 -23.70 -6.77 -10.40
CA ILE A 112 -23.35 -8.15 -10.08
C ILE A 112 -21.95 -8.47 -10.67
N PRO A 113 -20.98 -8.91 -9.86
CA PRO A 113 -21.09 -9.17 -8.42
C PRO A 113 -20.95 -7.93 -7.52
N HIS A 114 -21.69 -7.90 -6.41
CA HIS A 114 -21.92 -6.69 -5.61
C HIS A 114 -21.24 -6.62 -4.24
N LEU A 115 -20.61 -7.69 -3.74
CA LEU A 115 -20.05 -7.71 -2.38
C LEU A 115 -18.69 -8.41 -2.34
N PHE A 116 -17.68 -7.74 -1.78
CA PHE A 116 -16.32 -8.26 -1.70
C PHE A 116 -15.74 -8.09 -0.31
N HIS A 117 -15.07 -9.13 0.20
CA HIS A 117 -14.18 -9.05 1.37
C HIS A 117 -12.81 -8.55 0.90
N ILE A 118 -12.42 -7.34 1.31
CA ILE A 118 -11.24 -6.64 0.82
C ILE A 118 -10.04 -6.91 1.71
N VAL A 119 -9.04 -7.58 1.14
CA VAL A 119 -7.73 -7.86 1.73
C VAL A 119 -6.67 -6.97 1.10
N GLN A 120 -5.75 -6.45 1.92
CA GLN A 120 -4.63 -5.63 1.45
C GLN A 120 -3.80 -6.34 0.38
N GLY A 121 -3.52 -5.68 -0.74
CA GLY A 121 -2.79 -6.25 -1.88
C GLY A 121 -3.64 -7.16 -2.77
N GLY A 122 -4.92 -7.35 -2.46
CA GLY A 122 -5.83 -8.16 -3.26
C GLY A 122 -6.13 -7.55 -4.63
N TYR A 123 -6.25 -8.41 -5.63
CA TYR A 123 -6.86 -8.09 -6.92
C TYR A 123 -8.21 -8.80 -7.00
N PHE A 124 -9.28 -8.03 -7.21
CA PHE A 124 -10.68 -8.47 -7.22
C PHE A 124 -11.26 -8.43 -8.62
N THR A 125 -12.25 -9.27 -8.89
CA THR A 125 -12.92 -9.34 -10.19
C THR A 125 -13.36 -7.95 -10.65
N LYS A 126 -12.98 -7.58 -11.88
CA LYS A 126 -13.38 -6.33 -12.53
C LYS A 126 -14.63 -6.57 -13.37
N GLN A 127 -15.57 -5.63 -13.35
CA GLN A 127 -16.71 -5.64 -14.28
C GLN A 127 -16.25 -5.44 -15.73
N SER A 128 -15.23 -4.62 -15.94
CA SER A 128 -14.74 -4.27 -17.27
C SER A 128 -13.25 -3.98 -17.24
N LYS A 129 -12.63 -4.09 -18.41
CA LYS A 129 -11.19 -3.92 -18.67
C LYS A 129 -10.31 -4.93 -17.91
N PRO A 130 -9.22 -5.42 -18.54
CA PRO A 130 -8.26 -6.24 -17.81
C PRO A 130 -7.59 -5.44 -16.68
N HIS A 131 -7.04 -6.14 -15.69
CA HIS A 131 -6.14 -5.51 -14.73
C HIS A 131 -4.91 -4.96 -15.45
N LYS A 132 -4.37 -3.85 -14.95
CA LYS A 132 -3.13 -3.27 -15.46
C LYS A 132 -1.94 -4.24 -15.35
N ASN A 133 -1.90 -5.06 -14.31
CA ASN A 133 -1.00 -6.21 -14.26
C ASN A 133 -1.62 -7.36 -15.09
N PRO A 134 -1.06 -7.71 -16.27
CA PRO A 134 -1.62 -8.75 -17.13
C PRO A 134 -1.43 -10.17 -16.55
N TYR A 135 -0.68 -10.30 -15.46
CA TYR A 135 -0.38 -11.57 -14.80
C TYR A 135 -1.34 -11.88 -13.64
N VAL A 136 -2.37 -11.05 -13.44
CA VAL A 136 -3.51 -11.36 -12.58
C VAL A 136 -4.42 -12.33 -13.34
N TYR A 137 -4.03 -13.61 -13.37
CA TYR A 137 -4.77 -14.63 -14.10
C TYR A 137 -6.08 -15.04 -13.44
N LYS A 138 -6.15 -14.94 -12.11
CA LYS A 138 -7.29 -15.37 -11.29
C LYS A 138 -7.55 -14.34 -10.18
N PRO A 139 -8.41 -13.33 -10.42
CA PRO A 139 -8.80 -12.36 -9.40
C PRO A 139 -9.62 -13.01 -8.28
N ILE A 140 -9.70 -12.36 -7.11
CA ILE A 140 -10.55 -12.72 -5.98
C ILE A 140 -12.01 -12.40 -6.35
N GLU A 141 -12.87 -13.38 -6.17
CA GLU A 141 -14.28 -13.30 -6.53
C GLU A 141 -15.13 -12.73 -5.39
N THR A 142 -16.40 -12.48 -5.70
CA THR A 142 -17.41 -12.03 -4.74
C THR A 142 -17.55 -12.99 -3.57
N VAL A 143 -17.93 -12.45 -2.41
CA VAL A 143 -18.29 -13.25 -1.23
C VAL A 143 -19.80 -13.39 -1.06
N ALA A 144 -20.61 -12.70 -1.87
CA ALA A 144 -22.06 -12.91 -1.88
C ALA A 144 -22.41 -14.29 -2.47
N ASP A 145 -23.30 -15.01 -1.80
CA ASP A 145 -23.88 -16.27 -2.29
C ASP A 145 -25.16 -16.07 -3.12
N HIS A 146 -25.53 -14.82 -3.36
CA HIS A 146 -26.76 -14.39 -3.99
C HIS A 146 -26.50 -13.29 -5.01
N HIS A 147 -27.53 -12.92 -5.75
CA HIS A 147 -27.52 -11.81 -6.68
C HIS A 147 -28.68 -10.87 -6.37
N HIS A 148 -28.43 -9.58 -6.51
CA HIS A 148 -29.48 -8.58 -6.60
C HIS A 148 -29.59 -8.14 -8.05
N LEU A 149 -30.82 -7.98 -8.54
CA LEU A 149 -31.05 -7.05 -9.63
C LEU A 149 -30.61 -5.69 -9.09
N SER A 150 -29.95 -4.83 -9.88
CA SER A 150 -29.65 -3.42 -9.53
C SER A 150 -28.30 -3.09 -8.86
N ALA A 151 -28.09 -1.78 -8.69
CA ALA A 151 -27.02 -1.09 -8.00
C ALA A 151 -27.27 -0.85 -6.52
N HIS A 152 -26.16 -0.77 -5.78
CA HIS A 152 -26.14 -0.54 -4.34
C HIS A 152 -25.52 0.80 -3.99
N GLY A 153 -26.03 1.44 -2.95
CA GLY A 153 -25.55 2.70 -2.40
C GLY A 153 -25.16 2.55 -0.92
N GLY A 154 -23.95 3.00 -0.58
CA GLY A 154 -23.41 2.90 0.78
C GLY A 154 -23.13 1.47 1.24
N ALA A 155 -22.37 1.36 2.34
CA ALA A 155 -22.17 0.11 3.05
C ALA A 155 -21.70 0.42 4.49
N ARG A 156 -22.43 0.01 5.53
CA ARG A 156 -21.97 0.14 6.92
C ARG A 156 -22.25 -1.10 7.74
N PHE A 157 -21.27 -1.52 8.53
CA PHE A 157 -21.50 -2.50 9.57
C PHE A 157 -22.26 -1.85 10.72
N TYR A 158 -23.33 -2.50 11.18
CA TYR A 158 -24.04 -2.03 12.36
C TYR A 158 -23.26 -2.43 13.62
N LEU A 159 -22.42 -1.52 14.11
CA LEU A 159 -21.58 -1.70 15.30
C LEU A 159 -22.07 -0.89 16.50
N ALA A 160 -23.38 -0.83 16.69
CA ALA A 160 -24.03 -0.27 17.88
C ALA A 160 -24.86 -1.35 18.61
N ASP A 161 -25.53 -0.96 19.70
CA ASP A 161 -26.26 -1.84 20.62
C ASP A 161 -27.73 -1.43 20.81
N THR A 162 -28.22 -0.49 19.99
CA THR A 162 -29.59 0.00 20.08
C THR A 162 -30.60 -0.92 19.39
N PHE A 163 -30.28 -1.42 18.19
CA PHE A 163 -31.03 -2.45 17.47
C PHE A 163 -30.77 -3.84 18.08
N PRO A 164 -31.64 -4.84 17.81
CA PRO A 164 -31.43 -6.22 18.22
C PRO A 164 -30.02 -6.76 17.88
N SER A 165 -29.49 -7.61 18.75
CA SER A 165 -28.13 -8.15 18.63
C SER A 165 -27.88 -8.93 17.34
N SER A 166 -28.92 -9.47 16.70
CA SER A 166 -28.84 -10.13 15.40
C SER A 166 -28.34 -9.23 14.28
N TYR A 167 -28.55 -7.91 14.37
CA TYR A 167 -28.06 -6.95 13.39
C TYR A 167 -26.62 -6.50 13.67
N ARG A 168 -26.11 -6.77 14.87
CA ARG A 168 -24.75 -6.37 15.22
C ARG A 168 -23.76 -7.11 14.33
N ASP A 169 -22.80 -6.36 13.82
CA ASP A 169 -21.75 -6.86 12.93
C ASP A 169 -22.25 -7.42 11.59
N GLN A 170 -23.44 -6.98 11.15
CA GLN A 170 -23.98 -7.26 9.81
C GLN A 170 -23.90 -6.02 8.93
N LEU A 171 -23.81 -6.22 7.60
CA LEU A 171 -23.55 -5.15 6.65
C LEU A 171 -24.85 -4.61 6.07
N PHE A 172 -25.16 -3.34 6.35
CA PHE A 172 -26.28 -2.61 5.77
C PHE A 172 -25.85 -1.93 4.48
N LYS A 173 -26.70 -1.96 3.46
CA LYS A 173 -26.53 -1.25 2.18
C LYS A 173 -27.89 -0.86 1.60
N CYS A 174 -27.96 0.20 0.81
CA CYS A 174 -29.17 0.51 0.05
C CYS A 174 -29.13 -0.24 -1.29
N ASN A 175 -30.29 -0.61 -1.82
CA ASN A 175 -30.46 -0.98 -3.21
C ASN A 175 -31.23 0.14 -3.93
N ILE A 176 -30.60 0.71 -4.95
CA ILE A 176 -31.03 1.94 -5.59
C ILE A 176 -32.28 1.71 -6.45
N HIS A 177 -32.29 0.69 -7.31
CA HIS A 177 -33.44 0.41 -8.18
C HIS A 177 -34.50 -0.51 -7.55
N GLN A 178 -34.21 -1.19 -6.43
CA GLN A 178 -35.22 -1.98 -5.70
C GLN A 178 -35.90 -1.18 -4.57
N HIS A 179 -35.53 0.08 -4.37
CA HIS A 179 -36.09 0.98 -3.37
C HIS A 179 -36.13 0.38 -1.96
N GLU A 180 -35.00 -0.16 -1.51
CA GLU A 180 -34.94 -0.84 -0.22
C GLU A 180 -33.59 -0.70 0.47
N VAL A 181 -33.61 -0.86 1.80
CA VAL A 181 -32.40 -1.13 2.58
C VAL A 181 -32.27 -2.64 2.79
N LEU A 182 -31.09 -3.15 2.47
CA LEU A 182 -30.71 -4.55 2.55
C LEU A 182 -29.69 -4.77 3.67
N ILE A 183 -29.63 -6.03 4.13
CA ILE A 183 -28.62 -6.50 5.05
C ILE A 183 -28.00 -7.77 4.50
N ASP A 184 -26.68 -7.78 4.36
CA ASP A 184 -25.91 -9.01 4.18
C ASP A 184 -25.48 -9.52 5.56
N PHE A 185 -25.85 -10.76 5.85
CA PHE A 185 -25.39 -11.45 7.05
C PHE A 185 -24.04 -12.10 6.80
N MET A 186 -23.02 -11.71 7.56
CA MET A 186 -21.65 -12.11 7.32
C MET A 186 -21.31 -13.39 8.08
N GLU A 187 -21.24 -14.51 7.35
CA GLU A 187 -20.85 -15.82 7.87
C GLU A 187 -19.34 -16.04 7.66
N ARG A 188 -18.58 -16.42 8.69
CA ARG A 188 -17.15 -16.73 8.52
C ARG A 188 -16.96 -17.99 7.67
N SER A 189 -16.04 -17.94 6.72
CA SER A 189 -15.65 -19.09 5.90
C SER A 189 -14.16 -19.03 5.54
N GLY A 190 -13.38 -20.00 6.04
CA GLY A 190 -11.93 -20.04 5.85
C GLY A 190 -11.25 -18.78 6.37
N SER A 191 -10.48 -18.13 5.51
CA SER A 191 -9.79 -16.86 5.77
C SER A 191 -10.69 -15.62 5.63
N GLY A 192 -11.91 -15.79 5.14
CA GLY A 192 -12.84 -14.70 4.83
C GLY A 192 -14.27 -15.00 5.26
N TYR A 193 -15.22 -14.65 4.40
CA TYR A 193 -16.64 -14.65 4.71
C TYR A 193 -17.49 -15.05 3.52
N ILE A 194 -18.76 -15.40 3.81
CA ILE A 194 -19.86 -15.49 2.87
C ILE A 194 -20.89 -14.45 3.30
N GLY A 195 -21.31 -13.57 2.39
CA GLY A 195 -22.40 -12.64 2.61
C GLY A 195 -23.72 -13.30 2.24
N ARG A 196 -24.52 -13.68 3.25
CA ARG A 196 -25.83 -14.32 3.09
C ARG A 196 -26.91 -13.27 2.92
N HIS A 197 -27.75 -13.47 1.92
CA HIS A 197 -28.94 -12.65 1.75
C HIS A 197 -29.92 -12.83 2.92
N HIS A 198 -30.59 -11.74 3.31
CA HIS A 198 -31.73 -11.76 4.20
C HIS A 198 -32.86 -10.92 3.62
N SER A 199 -34.09 -11.12 4.09
CA SER A 199 -35.25 -10.31 3.70
C SER A 199 -34.94 -8.81 3.83
N ALA A 200 -35.51 -8.01 2.93
CA ALA A 200 -35.40 -6.55 2.95
C ALA A 200 -35.64 -5.98 4.35
N PHE A 201 -34.70 -5.16 4.83
CA PHE A 201 -34.80 -4.55 6.16
C PHE A 201 -35.83 -3.42 6.17
N LEU A 202 -35.81 -2.61 5.12
CA LEU A 202 -36.74 -1.50 4.94
C LEU A 202 -37.13 -1.38 3.46
N PRO A 203 -38.22 -2.01 3.02
CA PRO A 203 -38.79 -1.75 1.71
C PRO A 203 -39.47 -0.37 1.70
N ILE A 204 -39.25 0.40 0.64
CA ILE A 204 -39.82 1.74 0.46
C ILE A 204 -40.83 1.70 -0.68
N ASN A 205 -42.02 2.24 -0.44
CA ASN A 205 -43.08 2.34 -1.44
C ASN A 205 -43.09 3.72 -2.10
N ASP A 206 -41.95 4.08 -2.71
CA ASP A 206 -41.75 5.34 -3.43
C ASP A 206 -40.75 5.10 -4.57
N LEU A 207 -41.23 5.16 -5.82
CA LEU A 207 -40.43 4.89 -7.03
C LEU A 207 -39.35 5.96 -7.29
N ALA A 208 -39.44 7.11 -6.62
CA ALA A 208 -38.42 8.14 -6.70
C ALA A 208 -37.39 8.01 -5.59
N TRP A 209 -37.53 7.07 -4.64
CA TRP A 209 -36.56 6.89 -3.56
C TRP A 209 -35.27 6.26 -4.11
N VAL A 210 -34.14 6.90 -3.86
CA VAL A 210 -32.80 6.52 -4.33
C VAL A 210 -31.87 6.52 -3.13
N GLY A 211 -31.88 5.42 -2.37
CA GLY A 211 -30.98 5.24 -1.23
C GLY A 211 -29.53 5.17 -1.68
N PHE A 212 -28.78 6.23 -1.41
CA PHE A 212 -27.45 6.42 -1.98
C PHE A 212 -26.32 6.16 -0.99
N SER A 213 -26.57 6.46 0.29
CA SER A 213 -25.60 6.24 1.37
C SER A 213 -26.32 6.01 2.69
N LEU A 214 -25.63 5.40 3.65
CA LEU A 214 -26.11 5.25 5.01
C LEU A 214 -24.99 5.37 6.03
N GLU A 215 -25.33 5.81 7.24
CA GLU A 215 -24.41 5.98 8.37
C GLU A 215 -25.03 5.45 9.68
N ILE A 216 -24.17 5.00 10.60
CA ILE A 216 -24.59 4.65 11.96
C ILE A 216 -24.30 5.83 12.90
N GLY A 217 -25.34 6.42 13.44
CA GLY A 217 -25.22 7.63 14.26
C GLY A 217 -24.78 7.36 15.71
N PRO A 218 -24.45 8.44 16.46
CA PRO A 218 -24.03 8.32 17.86
C PRO A 218 -25.11 7.72 18.75
N ASP A 219 -26.38 7.91 18.43
CA ASP A 219 -27.54 7.35 19.12
C ASP A 219 -27.85 5.89 18.76
N GLY A 220 -27.04 5.26 17.90
CA GLY A 220 -27.25 3.89 17.42
C GLY A 220 -28.29 3.76 16.32
N GLY A 221 -28.75 4.88 15.75
CA GLY A 221 -29.67 4.89 14.62
C GLY A 221 -29.00 4.66 13.28
N VAL A 222 -29.75 4.11 12.33
CA VAL A 222 -29.35 4.02 10.93
C VAL A 222 -29.88 5.27 10.22
N TYR A 223 -28.98 6.10 9.72
CA TYR A 223 -29.29 7.30 8.95
C TYR A 223 -29.12 7.00 7.47
N ILE A 224 -30.08 7.37 6.65
CA ILE A 224 -30.08 7.05 5.22
C ILE A 224 -30.22 8.34 4.42
N LEU A 225 -29.33 8.51 3.45
CA LEU A 225 -29.40 9.58 2.48
C LEU A 225 -30.15 9.08 1.24
N ASP A 226 -31.24 9.78 0.95
CA ASP A 226 -32.05 9.56 -0.23
C ASP A 226 -31.89 10.76 -1.17
N TRP A 227 -31.33 10.52 -2.36
CA TRP A 227 -31.23 11.53 -3.40
C TRP A 227 -32.62 12.00 -3.85
N HIS A 228 -33.59 11.09 -3.89
CA HIS A 228 -34.96 11.32 -4.32
C HIS A 228 -35.08 11.90 -5.75
N ASP A 229 -35.06 11.02 -6.76
CA ASP A 229 -35.32 11.38 -8.15
C ASP A 229 -35.84 10.16 -8.94
N THR A 230 -36.47 10.38 -10.08
CA THR A 230 -36.91 9.33 -11.01
C THR A 230 -35.88 9.00 -12.09
N ASP A 231 -34.88 9.86 -12.31
CA ASP A 231 -33.73 9.58 -13.20
C ASP A 231 -32.46 9.27 -12.38
N ILE A 232 -32.30 7.99 -12.05
CA ILE A 232 -31.16 7.46 -11.29
C ILE A 232 -29.82 7.61 -12.05
N CYS A 233 -29.86 7.69 -13.38
CA CYS A 233 -28.65 7.80 -14.20
C CYS A 233 -28.15 9.25 -14.32
N GLY A 234 -28.88 10.23 -13.78
CA GLY A 234 -28.47 11.63 -13.73
C GLY A 234 -28.46 12.33 -15.09
N ASN A 235 -29.28 11.88 -16.05
CA ASN A 235 -29.41 12.57 -17.34
C ASN A 235 -30.33 13.79 -17.23
N ALA A 236 -31.31 13.74 -16.34
CA ALA A 236 -32.16 14.84 -15.93
C ALA A 236 -32.23 14.94 -14.40
N ILE A 237 -32.62 16.11 -13.90
CA ILE A 237 -33.01 16.33 -12.51
C ILE A 237 -34.50 16.61 -12.53
N ASN A 238 -35.30 15.60 -12.21
CA ASN A 238 -36.76 15.73 -12.27
C ASN A 238 -37.31 16.33 -10.98
N PHE A 239 -36.68 16.05 -9.83
CA PHE A 239 -37.09 16.54 -8.52
C PHE A 239 -35.98 17.34 -7.82
N PRO A 240 -35.72 18.59 -8.25
CA PRO A 240 -34.74 19.46 -7.60
C PRO A 240 -35.13 19.73 -6.13
N ASP A 241 -34.11 19.92 -5.28
CA ASP A 241 -34.24 20.27 -3.86
C ASP A 241 -35.11 19.31 -3.02
N SER A 242 -35.22 18.05 -3.45
CA SER A 242 -36.12 17.06 -2.85
C SER A 242 -35.42 15.98 -2.01
N GLY A 243 -34.10 16.04 -1.87
CA GLY A 243 -33.31 15.06 -1.12
C GLY A 243 -33.75 14.95 0.35
N ARG A 244 -33.69 13.73 0.90
CA ARG A 244 -34.23 13.39 2.22
C ARG A 244 -33.18 12.69 3.09
N ILE A 245 -33.26 12.91 4.40
CA ILE A 245 -32.50 12.14 5.39
C ILE A 245 -33.48 11.39 6.28
N TYR A 246 -33.40 10.07 6.28
CA TYR A 246 -34.16 9.21 7.19
C TYR A 246 -33.32 8.88 8.42
N ARG A 247 -33.97 8.78 9.57
CA ARG A 247 -33.39 8.20 10.79
C ARG A 247 -34.27 7.03 11.23
N VAL A 248 -33.71 5.82 11.17
CA VAL A 248 -34.38 4.58 11.56
C VAL A 248 -33.92 4.19 12.97
N MET A 249 -34.89 3.99 13.86
CA MET A 249 -34.68 3.66 15.27
C MET A 249 -35.72 2.65 15.77
N PRO A 250 -35.36 1.72 16.67
CA PRO A 250 -36.32 0.91 17.39
C PRO A 250 -37.28 1.78 18.19
N LYS A 251 -38.55 1.39 18.25
CA LYS A 251 -39.53 2.01 19.14
C LYS A 251 -39.01 1.90 20.59
N ASN A 252 -39.14 2.98 21.36
CA ASN A 252 -38.70 3.06 22.75
C ASN A 252 -37.18 2.91 22.99
N ALA A 253 -36.35 3.17 21.97
CA ALA A 253 -34.90 3.20 22.14
C ALA A 253 -34.50 4.15 23.29
N LYS A 254 -33.65 3.66 24.19
CA LYS A 254 -33.20 4.43 25.35
C LYS A 254 -32.39 5.64 24.88
N LYS A 255 -32.66 6.81 25.46
CA LYS A 255 -31.81 8.00 25.24
C LYS A 255 -30.42 7.73 25.81
N ILE A 256 -29.39 8.03 25.03
CA ILE A 256 -28.00 7.95 25.47
C ILE A 256 -27.36 9.33 25.57
N LYS A 257 -26.35 9.47 26.43
CA LYS A 257 -25.53 10.68 26.47
C LYS A 257 -24.67 10.77 25.21
N ARG A 258 -24.51 11.98 24.67
CA ARG A 258 -23.69 12.27 23.48
C ARG A 258 -22.72 13.40 23.83
N PRO A 259 -21.61 13.09 24.53
CA PRO A 259 -20.63 14.10 24.90
C PRO A 259 -19.94 14.68 23.67
N ASN A 260 -19.47 15.92 23.76
CA ASN A 260 -18.59 16.47 22.75
C ASN A 260 -17.19 15.82 22.90
N LEU A 261 -16.87 14.90 22.00
CA LEU A 261 -15.63 14.13 22.04
C LEU A 261 -14.37 15.01 21.98
N SER A 262 -14.40 16.13 21.24
CA SER A 262 -13.24 17.03 21.14
C SER A 262 -12.83 17.65 22.49
N LYS A 263 -13.79 17.78 23.41
CA LYS A 263 -13.61 18.35 24.76
C LYS A 263 -13.26 17.32 25.84
N LEU A 264 -13.26 16.04 25.50
CA LEU A 264 -12.91 14.98 26.44
C LEU A 264 -11.41 14.97 26.76
N SER A 265 -11.07 14.53 27.97
CA SER A 265 -9.68 14.29 28.35
C SER A 265 -9.07 13.13 27.54
N ASP A 266 -7.75 13.03 27.51
CA ASP A 266 -7.06 11.90 26.86
C ASP A 266 -7.46 10.55 27.50
N LEU A 267 -7.67 10.54 28.82
CA LEU A 267 -8.15 9.35 29.53
C LEU A 267 -9.55 8.96 29.05
N ASP A 268 -10.49 9.89 29.02
CA ASP A 268 -11.87 9.63 28.59
C ASP A 268 -11.89 9.14 27.13
N LEU A 269 -11.08 9.73 26.24
CA LEU A 269 -10.95 9.29 24.85
C LEU A 269 -10.37 7.87 24.73
N ALA A 270 -9.39 7.51 25.58
CA ALA A 270 -8.88 6.15 25.64
C ALA A 270 -9.96 5.18 26.12
N GLU A 271 -10.75 5.54 27.13
CA GLU A 271 -11.87 4.74 27.64
C GLU A 271 -12.99 4.57 26.61
N MET A 272 -13.21 5.54 25.72
CA MET A 272 -14.16 5.43 24.60
C MET A 272 -13.84 4.28 23.65
N GLN A 273 -12.61 3.73 23.63
CA GLN A 273 -12.32 2.51 22.86
C GLN A 273 -13.12 1.30 23.36
N ASN A 274 -13.65 1.34 24.58
CA ASN A 274 -14.55 0.33 25.13
C ASN A 274 -16.04 0.62 24.89
N HIS A 275 -16.41 1.72 24.23
CA HIS A 275 -17.80 2.06 23.98
C HIS A 275 -18.52 1.03 23.09
N SER A 276 -19.81 0.77 23.33
CA SER A 276 -20.60 -0.25 22.61
C SER A 276 -20.95 0.16 21.17
N ASN A 277 -21.19 1.45 20.96
CA ASN A 277 -21.34 2.08 19.64
C ASN A 277 -19.98 2.53 19.08
N ASP A 278 -19.61 1.98 17.92
CA ASP A 278 -18.34 2.24 17.24
C ASP A 278 -18.20 3.65 16.69
N TRP A 279 -19.30 4.40 16.54
CA TRP A 279 -19.25 5.82 16.20
C TRP A 279 -18.33 6.58 17.17
N PHE A 280 -18.48 6.34 18.48
CA PHE A 280 -17.64 6.97 19.50
C PHE A 280 -16.21 6.44 19.46
N VAL A 281 -16.04 5.15 19.23
CA VAL A 281 -14.72 4.48 19.16
C VAL A 281 -13.87 5.06 18.04
N ARG A 282 -14.44 5.17 16.83
CA ARG A 282 -13.76 5.70 15.63
C ARG A 282 -13.39 7.17 15.81
N HIS A 283 -14.34 8.00 16.22
CA HIS A 283 -14.09 9.44 16.42
C HIS A 283 -13.08 9.69 17.55
N ALA A 284 -13.19 8.97 18.68
CA ALA A 284 -12.22 9.10 19.75
C ALA A 284 -10.81 8.68 19.30
N ARG A 285 -10.69 7.63 18.47
CA ARG A 285 -9.40 7.20 17.92
C ARG A 285 -8.78 8.23 16.97
N VAL A 286 -9.59 8.88 16.13
CA VAL A 286 -9.13 9.96 15.26
C VAL A 286 -8.60 11.14 16.09
N ILE A 287 -9.30 11.52 17.16
CA ILE A 287 -8.86 12.58 18.07
C ILE A 287 -7.57 12.19 18.79
N LEU A 288 -7.47 10.94 19.29
CA LEU A 288 -6.23 10.43 19.90
C LEU A 288 -5.05 10.45 18.91
N HIS A 289 -5.27 10.03 17.66
CA HIS A 289 -4.25 10.07 16.61
C HIS A 289 -3.79 11.50 16.33
N HIS A 290 -4.73 12.45 16.22
CA HIS A 290 -4.41 13.86 16.06
C HIS A 290 -3.62 14.44 17.25
N ARG A 291 -4.08 14.22 18.49
CA ARG A 291 -3.34 14.67 19.69
C ARG A 291 -1.95 14.06 19.78
N ALA A 292 -1.79 12.81 19.36
CA ALA A 292 -0.49 12.16 19.29
C ALA A 292 0.44 12.78 18.23
N SER A 293 -0.10 13.13 17.05
CA SER A 293 0.69 13.76 15.98
C SER A 293 1.12 15.18 16.32
N GLU A 294 0.29 15.92 17.06
CA GLU A 294 0.63 17.27 17.55
C GLU A 294 1.53 17.25 18.79
N GLY A 295 1.81 16.07 19.36
CA GLY A 295 2.67 15.94 20.55
C GLY A 295 2.01 16.44 21.85
N ILE A 296 0.69 16.60 21.87
CA ILE A 296 -0.08 17.10 23.03
C ILE A 296 -0.79 15.98 23.81
N LEU A 297 -0.63 14.73 23.38
CA LEU A 297 -1.23 13.56 24.04
C LEU A 297 -0.48 13.19 25.33
N ASP A 298 -1.19 13.00 26.43
CA ASP A 298 -0.68 12.31 27.62
C ASP A 298 -0.52 10.81 27.33
N LYS A 299 0.66 10.46 26.83
CA LYS A 299 1.04 9.09 26.45
C LYS A 299 1.02 8.11 27.62
N GLU A 300 1.33 8.57 28.84
CA GLU A 300 1.39 7.69 30.00
C GLU A 300 -0.01 7.26 30.44
N VAL A 301 -0.91 8.24 30.59
CA VAL A 301 -2.30 7.98 30.99
C VAL A 301 -3.02 7.14 29.93
N VAL A 302 -2.88 7.50 28.66
CA VAL A 302 -3.47 6.74 27.55
C VAL A 302 -2.89 5.33 27.48
N GLY A 303 -1.57 5.17 27.60
CA GLY A 303 -0.91 3.87 27.57
C GLY A 303 -1.42 2.92 28.66
N LYS A 304 -1.51 3.40 29.91
CA LYS A 304 -2.06 2.63 31.03
C LYS A 304 -3.52 2.25 30.80
N SER A 305 -4.35 3.19 30.32
CA SER A 305 -5.76 2.93 30.03
C SER A 305 -5.93 1.87 28.94
N LEU A 306 -5.25 2.01 27.80
CA LEU A 306 -5.33 1.07 26.69
C LEU A 306 -4.78 -0.32 27.06
N GLN A 307 -3.72 -0.41 27.87
CA GLN A 307 -3.21 -1.68 28.38
C GLN A 307 -4.24 -2.37 29.28
N LYS A 308 -4.88 -1.63 30.18
CA LYS A 308 -5.97 -2.15 31.03
C LYS A 308 -7.13 -2.66 30.17
N LEU A 309 -7.51 -1.92 29.13
CA LEU A 309 -8.56 -2.34 28.20
C LEU A 309 -8.18 -3.61 27.44
N ALA A 310 -6.96 -3.69 26.90
CA ALA A 310 -6.47 -4.87 26.19
C ALA A 310 -6.51 -6.13 27.07
N ASN A 311 -6.08 -6.02 28.33
CA ASN A 311 -6.04 -7.13 29.28
C ASN A 311 -7.44 -7.59 29.74
N ASN A 312 -8.39 -6.67 29.85
CA ASN A 312 -9.73 -6.96 30.39
C ASN A 312 -10.77 -7.27 29.30
N ALA A 313 -10.47 -6.97 28.04
CA ALA A 313 -11.38 -7.13 26.92
C ALA A 313 -11.82 -8.60 26.73
N LYS A 314 -13.15 -8.79 26.60
CA LYS A 314 -13.77 -10.11 26.47
C LYS A 314 -13.99 -10.56 25.03
N THR A 315 -13.94 -9.64 24.07
CA THR A 315 -14.14 -9.94 22.64
C THR A 315 -12.94 -9.50 21.81
N SER A 316 -12.73 -10.14 20.66
CA SER A 316 -11.68 -9.79 19.71
C SER A 316 -11.76 -8.33 19.30
N GLY A 317 -12.96 -7.82 18.97
CA GLY A 317 -13.15 -6.41 18.61
C GLY A 317 -12.70 -5.43 19.69
N LYS A 318 -12.97 -5.72 20.97
CA LYS A 318 -12.51 -4.86 22.08
C LYS A 318 -10.99 -4.92 22.27
N LYS A 319 -10.38 -6.10 22.14
CA LYS A 319 -8.91 -6.27 22.15
C LYS A 319 -8.27 -5.46 21.02
N LEU A 320 -8.84 -5.53 19.83
CA LEU A 320 -8.36 -4.84 18.63
C LEU A 320 -8.50 -3.31 18.73
N ARG A 321 -9.59 -2.79 19.31
CA ARG A 321 -9.74 -1.34 19.53
C ARG A 321 -8.63 -0.76 20.40
N ALA A 322 -8.22 -1.48 21.44
CA ALA A 322 -7.06 -1.10 22.25
C ALA A 322 -5.74 -1.19 21.45
N LEU A 323 -5.54 -2.28 20.69
CA LEU A 323 -4.37 -2.46 19.82
C LEU A 323 -4.23 -1.33 18.80
N TRP A 324 -5.31 -1.01 18.09
CA TRP A 324 -5.35 0.02 17.07
C TRP A 324 -5.15 1.41 17.64
N ALA A 325 -5.80 1.73 18.76
CA ALA A 325 -5.60 3.00 19.45
C ALA A 325 -4.14 3.15 19.90
N ALA A 326 -3.51 2.08 20.41
CA ALA A 326 -2.10 2.10 20.80
C ALA A 326 -1.15 2.25 19.58
N HIS A 327 -1.52 1.71 18.42
CA HIS A 327 -0.74 1.89 17.18
C HIS A 327 -0.78 3.35 16.70
N VAL A 328 -1.98 3.92 16.55
CA VAL A 328 -2.11 5.29 16.00
C VAL A 328 -1.56 6.38 16.92
N THR A 329 -1.46 6.12 18.23
CA THR A 329 -0.84 7.04 19.19
C THR A 329 0.67 6.83 19.36
N GLY A 330 1.26 5.87 18.63
CA GLY A 330 2.68 5.53 18.70
C GLY A 330 3.11 4.86 20.02
N LEU A 331 2.16 4.32 20.79
CA LEU A 331 2.40 3.62 22.05
C LEU A 331 2.79 2.15 21.86
N LEU A 332 2.54 1.61 20.66
CA LEU A 332 2.82 0.22 20.34
C LEU A 332 4.25 0.06 19.77
N THR A 333 5.21 -0.19 20.65
CA THR A 333 6.62 -0.44 20.25
C THR A 333 6.77 -1.70 19.42
N GLU A 334 7.83 -1.77 18.61
CA GLU A 334 8.11 -2.96 17.80
C GLU A 334 8.29 -4.22 18.64
N SER A 335 8.98 -4.13 19.79
CA SER A 335 9.12 -5.27 20.70
C SER A 335 7.75 -5.80 21.17
N LYS A 336 6.80 -4.89 21.46
CA LYS A 336 5.45 -5.29 21.87
C LYS A 336 4.67 -5.90 20.70
N LYS A 337 4.82 -5.37 19.48
CA LYS A 337 4.25 -5.99 18.27
C LYS A 337 4.76 -7.42 18.09
N ILE A 338 6.07 -7.64 18.22
CA ILE A 338 6.64 -9.00 18.10
C ILE A 338 6.09 -9.95 19.19
N GLU A 339 5.90 -9.48 20.42
CA GLU A 339 5.24 -10.27 21.48
C GLU A 339 3.81 -10.67 21.09
N LEU A 340 3.04 -9.70 20.57
CA LEU A 340 1.64 -9.90 20.16
C LEU A 340 1.47 -10.88 18.99
N LEU A 341 2.53 -11.20 18.25
CA LEU A 341 2.50 -12.29 17.26
C LEU A 341 2.27 -13.67 17.88
N ASN A 342 2.39 -13.82 19.21
CA ASN A 342 2.06 -15.05 19.93
C ASN A 342 0.72 -14.95 20.72
N HIS A 343 -0.05 -13.89 20.51
CA HIS A 343 -1.31 -13.68 21.24
C HIS A 343 -2.33 -14.78 20.91
N GLU A 344 -3.17 -15.19 21.87
CA GLU A 344 -4.16 -16.27 21.70
C GLU A 344 -5.20 -15.99 20.58
N ASP A 345 -5.60 -14.72 20.46
CA ASP A 345 -6.58 -14.24 19.50
C ASP A 345 -5.97 -14.09 18.09
N GLU A 346 -6.55 -14.79 17.12
CA GLU A 346 -6.08 -14.80 15.74
C GLU A 346 -6.10 -13.42 15.07
N TYR A 347 -7.08 -12.56 15.40
CA TYR A 347 -7.17 -11.25 14.78
C TYR A 347 -6.15 -10.29 15.37
N VAL A 348 -5.78 -10.43 16.64
CA VAL A 348 -4.67 -9.67 17.23
C VAL A 348 -3.36 -10.03 16.52
N ARG A 349 -3.10 -11.32 16.28
CA ARG A 349 -1.93 -11.76 15.50
C ARG A 349 -1.97 -11.22 14.06
N ALA A 350 -3.09 -11.39 13.37
CA ALA A 350 -3.30 -10.96 11.99
C ALA A 350 -3.07 -9.45 11.84
N TRP A 351 -3.75 -8.62 12.63
CA TRP A 351 -3.55 -7.17 12.58
C TRP A 351 -2.12 -6.77 12.92
N THR A 352 -1.50 -7.41 13.89
CA THR A 352 -0.11 -7.12 14.25
C THR A 352 0.85 -7.36 13.07
N ILE A 353 0.62 -8.40 12.25
CA ILE A 353 1.36 -8.62 10.99
C ILE A 353 1.20 -7.44 10.03
N GLN A 354 -0.03 -6.95 9.82
CA GLN A 354 -0.29 -5.80 8.95
C GLN A 354 0.39 -4.53 9.47
N LEU A 355 0.32 -4.27 10.79
CA LEU A 355 0.92 -3.09 11.43
C LEU A 355 2.46 -3.12 11.42
N LEU A 356 3.09 -4.30 11.49
CA LEU A 356 4.55 -4.47 11.33
C LEU A 356 5.01 -4.23 9.88
N CYS A 357 4.13 -4.47 8.91
CA CYS A 357 4.42 -4.32 7.48
C CYS A 357 3.91 -2.99 6.88
N GLU A 358 3.37 -2.09 7.69
CA GLU A 358 2.82 -0.80 7.23
C GLU A 358 3.89 -0.02 6.45
N ASP A 359 5.09 0.12 7.02
CA ASP A 359 6.21 0.86 6.43
C ASP A 359 7.08 0.05 5.45
N ARG A 360 6.65 -1.17 5.09
CA ARG A 360 7.34 -2.09 4.15
C ARG A 360 8.76 -2.48 4.57
N LYS A 361 9.10 -2.32 5.85
CA LYS A 361 10.42 -2.58 6.44
C LYS A 361 10.31 -3.29 7.80
N PRO A 362 9.64 -4.45 7.91
CA PRO A 362 9.66 -5.22 9.15
C PRO A 362 11.10 -5.64 9.50
N SER A 363 11.44 -5.71 10.79
CA SER A 363 12.76 -6.18 11.21
C SER A 363 12.96 -7.68 10.96
N ASN A 364 14.23 -8.12 11.01
CA ASN A 364 14.58 -9.54 10.92
C ASN A 364 13.84 -10.39 11.98
N LYS A 365 13.66 -9.88 13.20
CA LYS A 365 12.91 -10.57 14.27
C LYS A 365 11.44 -10.77 13.90
N ALA A 366 10.82 -9.77 13.27
CA ALA A 366 9.46 -9.89 12.76
C ALA A 366 9.40 -10.91 11.61
N LEU A 367 10.36 -10.89 10.67
CA LEU A 367 10.44 -11.86 9.57
C LEU A 367 10.64 -13.30 10.06
N GLU A 368 11.50 -13.52 11.06
CA GLU A 368 11.68 -14.82 11.71
C GLU A 368 10.38 -15.32 12.35
N SER A 369 9.64 -14.41 13.01
CA SER A 369 8.34 -14.71 13.61
C SER A 369 7.30 -15.05 12.53
N PHE A 370 7.26 -14.30 11.42
CA PHE A 370 6.38 -14.57 10.29
C PHE A 370 6.64 -15.93 9.66
N ASN A 371 7.91 -16.32 9.48
CA ASN A 371 8.27 -17.64 8.98
C ASN A 371 7.79 -18.74 9.93
N LYS A 372 8.02 -18.59 11.24
CA LYS A 372 7.52 -19.54 12.25
C LYS A 372 5.99 -19.66 12.19
N MET A 373 5.27 -18.55 12.14
CA MET A 373 3.81 -18.52 12.06
C MET A 373 3.30 -19.14 10.75
N ALA A 374 3.95 -18.84 9.62
CA ALA A 374 3.61 -19.44 8.33
C ALA A 374 3.67 -20.96 8.36
N LYS A 375 4.56 -21.54 9.16
CA LYS A 375 4.69 -22.99 9.34
C LYS A 375 3.62 -23.60 10.25
N VAL A 376 3.28 -22.94 11.37
CA VAL A 376 2.52 -23.60 12.46
C VAL A 376 1.21 -22.93 12.87
N ASP A 377 0.90 -21.71 12.41
CA ASP A 377 -0.32 -21.01 12.85
C ASP A 377 -1.58 -21.70 12.30
N PRO A 378 -2.51 -22.12 13.17
CA PRO A 378 -3.70 -22.84 12.74
C PRO A 378 -4.72 -21.95 12.00
N SER A 379 -4.68 -20.64 12.19
CA SER A 379 -5.67 -19.72 11.65
C SER A 379 -5.45 -19.42 10.16
N ALA A 380 -6.51 -19.63 9.36
CA ALA A 380 -6.53 -19.19 7.96
C ALA A 380 -6.48 -17.66 7.84
N VAL A 381 -7.04 -16.92 8.81
CA VAL A 381 -6.95 -15.45 8.85
C VAL A 381 -5.50 -15.00 9.02
N VAL A 382 -4.76 -15.63 9.93
CA VAL A 382 -3.33 -15.30 10.12
C VAL A 382 -2.52 -15.63 8.87
N ARG A 383 -2.75 -16.79 8.24
CA ARG A 383 -2.07 -17.17 7.00
C ARG A 383 -2.39 -16.23 5.83
N LEU A 384 -3.63 -15.74 5.73
CA LEU A 384 -4.02 -14.69 4.77
C LEU A 384 -3.24 -13.39 5.00
N TYR A 385 -3.10 -12.95 6.25
CA TYR A 385 -2.34 -11.75 6.58
C TYR A 385 -0.83 -11.91 6.33
N LEU A 386 -0.27 -13.11 6.51
CA LEU A 386 1.11 -13.42 6.10
C LEU A 386 1.27 -13.37 4.57
N ALA A 387 0.31 -13.91 3.80
CA ALA A 387 0.33 -13.83 2.34
C ALA A 387 0.21 -12.38 1.83
N SER A 388 -0.60 -11.55 2.50
CA SER A 388 -0.67 -10.10 2.27
C SER A 388 0.65 -9.39 2.62
N ALA A 389 1.21 -9.66 3.80
CA ALA A 389 2.49 -9.09 4.24
C ALA A 389 3.64 -9.44 3.29
N ALA A 390 3.67 -10.66 2.75
CA ALA A 390 4.65 -11.08 1.75
C ALA A 390 4.66 -10.13 0.54
N GLN A 391 3.52 -9.56 0.12
CA GLN A 391 3.47 -8.61 -0.99
C GLN A 391 4.09 -7.24 -0.65
N ARG A 392 4.25 -6.91 0.63
CA ARG A 392 4.76 -5.62 1.12
C ARG A 392 6.24 -5.62 1.50
N ILE A 393 6.90 -6.78 1.53
CA ILE A 393 8.32 -6.93 1.89
C ILE A 393 9.20 -7.15 0.66
N GLN A 394 10.52 -7.08 0.87
CA GLN A 394 11.53 -7.32 -0.16
C GLN A 394 11.41 -8.74 -0.72
N PHE A 395 11.66 -8.91 -2.02
CA PHE A 395 11.46 -10.19 -2.70
C PHE A 395 12.20 -11.36 -2.02
N ASN A 396 13.45 -11.17 -1.60
CA ASN A 396 14.22 -12.23 -0.95
C ASN A 396 13.62 -12.68 0.39
N ASP A 397 12.97 -11.77 1.12
CA ASP A 397 12.37 -12.06 2.43
C ASP A 397 11.02 -12.78 2.31
N ARG A 398 10.43 -12.83 1.11
CA ARG A 398 9.16 -13.53 0.86
C ARG A 398 9.32 -15.04 0.89
N TRP A 399 10.46 -15.56 0.41
CA TRP A 399 10.62 -17.00 0.17
C TRP A 399 10.39 -17.87 1.40
N PRO A 400 10.98 -17.60 2.58
CA PRO A 400 10.78 -18.45 3.75
C PRO A 400 9.30 -18.53 4.16
N ILE A 401 8.60 -17.39 4.10
CA ILE A 401 7.16 -17.32 4.43
C ILE A 401 6.35 -18.11 3.41
N LEU A 402 6.57 -17.87 2.11
CA LEU A 402 5.81 -18.51 1.04
C LEU A 402 6.05 -20.02 0.99
N GLU A 403 7.29 -20.47 1.20
CA GLU A 403 7.66 -21.89 1.24
C GLU A 403 6.89 -22.65 2.32
N GLU A 404 6.60 -22.02 3.47
CA GLU A 404 5.79 -22.63 4.51
C GLU A 404 4.27 -22.50 4.24
N LEU A 405 3.80 -21.35 3.75
CA LEU A 405 2.37 -21.15 3.48
C LEU A 405 1.84 -22.11 2.41
N VAL A 406 2.61 -22.41 1.36
CA VAL A 406 2.14 -23.32 0.30
C VAL A 406 1.97 -24.76 0.76
N LYS A 407 2.46 -25.15 1.94
CA LYS A 407 2.33 -26.52 2.46
C LYS A 407 0.97 -26.79 3.13
N HIS A 408 0.16 -25.77 3.40
CA HIS A 408 -1.12 -25.90 4.08
C HIS A 408 -2.22 -26.44 3.14
N GLU A 409 -2.49 -27.74 3.23
CA GLU A 409 -3.54 -28.40 2.43
C GLU A 409 -4.95 -27.84 2.71
N LYS A 410 -5.20 -27.34 3.92
CA LYS A 410 -6.48 -26.72 4.29
C LYS A 410 -6.78 -25.46 3.48
N ASP A 411 -5.77 -24.81 2.91
CA ASP A 411 -5.92 -23.57 2.15
C ASP A 411 -6.20 -23.80 0.67
N VAL A 412 -6.18 -25.05 0.20
CA VAL A 412 -6.36 -25.39 -1.23
C VAL A 412 -7.68 -24.84 -1.80
N LYS A 413 -8.75 -24.89 -1.00
CA LYS A 413 -10.08 -24.41 -1.38
C LYS A 413 -10.45 -23.07 -0.73
N ASP A 414 -9.51 -22.45 -0.02
CA ASP A 414 -9.77 -21.15 0.60
C ASP A 414 -10.04 -20.08 -0.46
N HIS A 415 -10.98 -19.18 -0.18
CA HIS A 415 -11.41 -18.14 -1.11
C HIS A 415 -10.28 -17.20 -1.52
N ASN A 416 -9.43 -16.82 -0.55
CA ASN A 416 -8.46 -15.75 -0.69
C ASN A 416 -7.02 -16.26 -0.81
N ILE A 417 -6.61 -17.19 0.06
CA ILE A 417 -5.19 -17.54 0.27
C ILE A 417 -4.49 -18.00 -1.02
N PRO A 418 -5.02 -18.94 -1.83
CA PRO A 418 -4.37 -19.36 -3.07
C PRO A 418 -4.04 -18.19 -4.00
N ARG A 419 -4.99 -17.25 -4.16
CA ARG A 419 -4.84 -16.06 -5.02
C ARG A 419 -3.84 -15.06 -4.41
N MET A 420 -3.89 -14.86 -3.09
CA MET A 420 -2.93 -13.99 -2.40
C MET A 420 -1.49 -14.52 -2.44
N LEU A 421 -1.31 -15.84 -2.36
CA LEU A 421 -0.01 -16.48 -2.58
C LEU A 421 0.47 -16.28 -4.02
N TRP A 422 -0.43 -16.39 -5.00
CA TRP A 422 -0.09 -16.09 -6.39
C TRP A 422 0.41 -14.66 -6.55
N TYR A 423 -0.30 -13.66 -6.01
CA TYR A 423 0.11 -12.25 -6.11
C TYR A 423 1.45 -11.97 -5.42
N ALA A 424 1.78 -12.71 -4.36
CA ALA A 424 3.07 -12.60 -3.69
C ALA A 424 4.23 -13.19 -4.49
N VAL A 425 4.00 -14.30 -5.19
CA VAL A 425 4.99 -15.05 -5.98
C VAL A 425 5.19 -14.46 -7.37
N GLU A 426 4.11 -14.05 -8.05
CA GLU A 426 4.11 -13.66 -9.48
C GLU A 426 5.26 -12.73 -9.88
N PRO A 427 5.53 -11.62 -9.17
CA PRO A 427 6.58 -10.69 -9.56
C PRO A 427 8.00 -11.29 -9.52
N MET A 428 8.22 -12.35 -8.74
CA MET A 428 9.51 -13.01 -8.57
C MET A 428 9.74 -14.12 -9.61
N VAL A 429 8.68 -14.64 -10.24
CA VAL A 429 8.76 -15.76 -11.19
C VAL A 429 9.75 -15.49 -12.33
N PRO A 430 9.77 -14.31 -13.00
CA PRO A 430 10.61 -14.11 -14.18
C PRO A 430 12.12 -14.11 -13.91
N ASP A 431 12.52 -13.83 -12.67
CA ASP A 431 13.93 -13.71 -12.27
C ASP A 431 14.37 -14.89 -11.38
N HIS A 432 13.43 -15.68 -10.86
CA HIS A 432 13.68 -16.84 -10.01
C HIS A 432 12.88 -18.08 -10.45
N SER A 433 12.75 -18.31 -11.77
CA SER A 433 11.88 -19.34 -12.35
C SER A 433 12.05 -20.73 -11.74
N ALA A 434 13.29 -21.19 -11.56
CA ALA A 434 13.57 -22.51 -10.96
C ALA A 434 13.05 -22.60 -9.51
N LYS A 435 13.34 -21.58 -8.70
CA LYS A 435 12.88 -21.52 -7.30
C LYS A 435 11.36 -21.41 -7.21
N ALA A 436 10.74 -20.59 -8.05
CA ALA A 436 9.28 -20.48 -8.13
C ALA A 436 8.62 -21.81 -8.54
N LEU A 437 9.20 -22.53 -9.50
CA LEU A 437 8.70 -23.84 -9.90
C LEU A 437 8.84 -24.86 -8.76
N THR A 438 9.98 -24.90 -8.07
CA THR A 438 10.17 -25.76 -6.88
C THR A 438 9.15 -25.44 -5.79
N LEU A 439 8.88 -24.16 -5.52
CA LEU A 439 7.84 -23.73 -4.57
C LEU A 439 6.46 -24.26 -4.98
N ALA A 440 6.07 -24.10 -6.25
CA ALA A 440 4.77 -24.54 -6.75
C ALA A 440 4.61 -26.07 -6.71
N VAL A 441 5.61 -26.81 -7.18
CA VAL A 441 5.56 -28.28 -7.26
C VAL A 441 5.66 -28.95 -5.89
N SER A 442 6.44 -28.39 -4.96
CA SER A 442 6.54 -28.92 -3.60
C SER A 442 5.36 -28.52 -2.71
N GLY A 443 4.66 -27.45 -3.07
CA GLY A 443 3.46 -26.97 -2.39
C GLY A 443 2.21 -27.81 -2.65
N LYS A 444 1.20 -27.60 -1.81
CA LYS A 444 -0.12 -28.24 -1.89
C LYS A 444 -1.15 -27.42 -2.68
N ILE A 445 -0.83 -26.19 -3.07
CA ILE A 445 -1.76 -25.25 -3.72
C ILE A 445 -1.79 -25.44 -5.24
N PRO A 446 -2.81 -26.10 -5.83
CA PRO A 446 -2.81 -26.44 -7.26
C PRO A 446 -2.84 -25.20 -8.16
N LEU A 447 -3.43 -24.09 -7.67
CA LEU A 447 -3.44 -22.82 -8.38
C LEU A 447 -2.00 -22.36 -8.73
N LEU A 448 -1.04 -22.51 -7.82
CA LEU A 448 0.34 -22.13 -8.10
C LEU A 448 1.01 -23.08 -9.10
N GLN A 449 0.66 -24.36 -9.06
CA GLN A 449 1.14 -25.38 -10.01
C GLN A 449 0.68 -25.08 -11.44
N GLU A 450 -0.49 -24.45 -11.61
CA GLU A 450 -0.98 -23.96 -12.90
C GLU A 450 -0.30 -22.64 -13.31
N LEU A 451 -0.32 -21.64 -12.40
CA LEU A 451 -0.02 -20.26 -12.77
C LEU A 451 1.49 -19.97 -12.87
N VAL A 452 2.34 -20.66 -12.09
CA VAL A 452 3.80 -20.45 -12.15
C VAL A 452 4.38 -20.89 -13.51
N PRO A 453 4.14 -22.12 -14.02
CA PRO A 453 4.58 -22.52 -15.36
C PRO A 453 4.01 -21.60 -16.45
N ARG A 454 2.74 -21.19 -16.33
CA ARG A 454 2.13 -20.23 -17.27
C ARG A 454 2.90 -18.92 -17.31
N ARG A 455 3.30 -18.38 -16.15
CA ARG A 455 4.08 -17.14 -16.06
C ARG A 455 5.51 -17.28 -16.54
N MET A 456 6.13 -18.45 -16.36
CA MET A 456 7.43 -18.80 -16.93
C MET A 456 7.38 -18.88 -18.47
N ALA A 457 6.28 -19.40 -19.02
CA ALA A 457 6.07 -19.55 -20.47
C ALA A 457 5.78 -18.22 -21.18
N VAL A 458 5.33 -17.19 -20.45
CA VAL A 458 5.26 -15.84 -21.00
C VAL A 458 6.68 -15.41 -21.34
N LYS A 459 7.00 -15.45 -22.65
CA LYS A 459 8.23 -14.89 -23.18
C LYS A 459 8.37 -13.50 -22.58
N LYS A 460 9.43 -13.27 -21.79
CA LYS A 460 10.00 -11.92 -21.68
C LYS A 460 10.07 -11.48 -23.14
N SER A 461 9.34 -10.43 -23.55
CA SER A 461 9.79 -9.66 -24.71
C SER A 461 11.25 -9.45 -24.41
N ALA A 462 12.14 -10.12 -25.15
CA ALA A 462 13.51 -10.24 -24.73
C ALA A 462 13.98 -8.81 -24.50
N LYS A 463 14.18 -8.40 -23.23
CA LYS A 463 15.12 -7.32 -22.96
C LYS A 463 16.36 -7.88 -23.60
N LYS A 464 16.77 -7.32 -24.75
CA LYS A 464 17.96 -7.74 -25.47
C LYS A 464 19.01 -7.97 -24.40
N SER A 465 19.34 -9.23 -24.15
CA SER A 465 20.38 -9.60 -23.20
C SER A 465 21.68 -9.32 -23.94
N GLY A 466 22.05 -8.06 -23.86
CA GLY A 466 23.15 -7.40 -24.53
C GLY A 466 23.13 -5.95 -24.08
N PRO A 467 24.28 -5.27 -23.99
CA PRO A 467 24.31 -3.87 -23.59
C PRO A 467 23.38 -3.07 -24.50
N ASP A 468 22.41 -2.35 -23.91
CA ASP A 468 21.59 -1.42 -24.68
C ASP A 468 22.54 -0.44 -25.37
N PRO A 469 22.51 -0.33 -26.71
CA PRO A 469 23.42 0.56 -27.43
C PRO A 469 23.34 2.02 -26.94
N SER A 470 22.20 2.42 -26.37
CA SER A 470 22.01 3.75 -25.79
C SER A 470 22.90 4.01 -24.56
N TRP A 471 23.36 2.97 -23.86
CA TRP A 471 24.24 3.13 -22.70
C TRP A 471 25.56 3.79 -23.07
N GLN A 472 26.14 3.41 -24.21
CA GLN A 472 27.34 4.08 -24.72
C GLN A 472 27.05 5.55 -25.02
N LYS A 473 25.91 5.84 -25.66
CA LYS A 473 25.50 7.23 -25.94
C LYS A 473 25.31 8.05 -24.66
N HIS A 474 24.80 7.46 -23.59
CA HIS A 474 24.61 8.15 -22.32
C HIS A 474 25.93 8.40 -21.60
N ILE A 475 26.82 7.40 -21.52
CA ILE A 475 28.10 7.58 -20.83
C ILE A 475 28.99 8.62 -21.52
N GLN A 476 28.95 8.68 -22.85
CA GLN A 476 29.69 9.65 -23.66
C GLN A 476 29.33 11.11 -23.34
N LYS A 477 28.15 11.39 -22.76
CA LYS A 477 27.77 12.75 -22.35
C LYS A 477 28.60 13.27 -21.17
N ILE A 478 28.98 12.38 -20.25
CA ILE A 478 29.76 12.75 -19.05
C ILE A 478 31.21 12.28 -19.14
N ALA A 479 31.51 11.28 -19.97
CA ALA A 479 32.83 10.70 -20.16
C ALA A 479 33.18 10.53 -21.66
N PRO A 480 33.44 11.63 -22.40
CA PRO A 480 33.79 11.53 -23.82
C PRO A 480 35.02 10.65 -24.06
N GLY A 481 34.89 9.69 -24.98
CA GLY A 481 35.92 8.71 -25.31
C GLY A 481 35.98 7.49 -24.38
N PHE A 482 35.12 7.40 -23.36
CA PHE A 482 34.99 6.22 -22.52
C PHE A 482 33.80 5.36 -22.91
N ASN A 483 33.96 4.06 -22.79
CA ASN A 483 32.90 3.07 -22.94
C ASN A 483 32.44 2.57 -21.58
N VAL A 484 31.28 1.92 -21.54
CA VAL A 484 30.74 1.32 -20.32
C VAL A 484 30.40 -0.16 -20.52
N ARG A 485 30.69 -1.00 -19.53
CA ARG A 485 30.34 -2.43 -19.51
C ARG A 485 29.98 -2.90 -18.10
N ASN A 486 29.49 -4.14 -18.00
CA ASN A 486 29.09 -4.75 -16.73
C ASN A 486 28.06 -3.90 -15.95
N VAL A 487 27.09 -3.32 -16.66
CA VAL A 487 26.05 -2.47 -16.05
C VAL A 487 24.94 -3.34 -15.46
N GLY A 488 24.57 -3.08 -14.22
CA GLY A 488 23.52 -3.81 -13.52
C GLY A 488 22.16 -3.11 -13.53
N GLU A 489 21.52 -3.09 -12.36
CA GLU A 489 20.16 -2.57 -12.18
C GLU A 489 19.99 -1.15 -12.74
N GLY A 490 18.87 -0.90 -13.43
CA GLY A 490 18.54 0.42 -13.98
C GLY A 490 19.31 0.82 -15.25
N GLY A 491 20.38 0.10 -15.62
CA GLY A 491 21.19 0.43 -16.81
C GLY A 491 21.97 1.74 -16.65
N VAL A 492 22.36 2.35 -17.78
CA VAL A 492 23.01 3.68 -17.79
C VAL A 492 21.94 4.74 -18.01
N ARG A 493 21.51 5.39 -16.93
CA ARG A 493 20.37 6.33 -16.94
C ARG A 493 20.85 7.78 -16.90
N PRO A 494 20.53 8.61 -17.91
CA PRO A 494 20.82 10.03 -17.87
C PRO A 494 19.87 10.74 -16.90
N ILE A 495 20.41 11.63 -16.09
CA ILE A 495 19.67 12.46 -15.15
C ILE A 495 19.84 13.91 -15.59
N LYS A 496 18.73 14.57 -15.92
CA LYS A 496 18.73 15.94 -16.47
C LYS A 496 19.21 16.99 -15.46
N SER A 497 18.99 16.75 -14.16
CA SER A 497 19.47 17.58 -13.07
C SER A 497 19.67 16.71 -11.83
N PHE A 498 20.90 16.63 -11.34
CA PHE A 498 21.29 15.99 -10.10
C PHE A 498 22.34 16.88 -9.45
N ARG A 499 22.05 17.38 -8.24
CA ARG A 499 22.94 18.32 -7.53
C ARG A 499 23.37 19.49 -8.45
N ASN A 500 22.38 20.06 -9.13
CA ASN A 500 22.46 21.17 -10.10
C ASN A 500 23.27 20.92 -11.38
N GLU A 501 23.59 19.68 -11.72
CA GLU A 501 24.33 19.33 -12.94
C GLU A 501 23.66 18.18 -13.71
N ILE A 502 24.01 17.98 -14.98
CA ILE A 502 23.65 16.78 -15.72
C ILE A 502 24.50 15.63 -15.16
N ALA A 503 23.86 14.50 -14.88
CA ALA A 503 24.56 13.31 -14.39
C ALA A 503 24.16 12.06 -15.16
N VAL A 504 24.93 11.00 -14.97
CA VAL A 504 24.57 9.66 -15.39
C VAL A 504 24.59 8.75 -14.17
N GLN A 505 23.56 7.93 -14.02
CA GLN A 505 23.49 6.90 -13.01
C GLN A 505 23.92 5.55 -13.60
N THR A 506 24.71 4.79 -12.84
CA THR A 506 25.03 3.39 -13.09
C THR A 506 24.78 2.55 -11.85
N HIS A 507 24.81 1.23 -12.00
CA HIS A 507 24.78 0.28 -10.89
C HIS A 507 25.76 -0.87 -11.19
N PRO A 508 26.47 -1.43 -10.19
CA PRO A 508 27.26 -2.65 -10.36
C PRO A 508 26.41 -3.78 -10.95
N LYS A 509 26.99 -4.67 -11.76
CA LYS A 509 26.26 -5.79 -12.37
C LYS A 509 25.63 -6.69 -11.31
N ASP A 510 26.42 -7.03 -10.31
CA ASP A 510 26.08 -7.83 -9.15
C ASP A 510 27.07 -7.52 -7.99
N LYS A 511 26.93 -8.22 -6.87
CA LYS A 511 27.74 -8.00 -5.65
C LYS A 511 29.24 -8.12 -5.86
N THR A 512 29.68 -8.88 -6.87
CA THR A 512 31.11 -9.17 -7.11
C THR A 512 31.62 -8.54 -8.39
N VAL A 513 30.75 -8.24 -9.36
CA VAL A 513 31.09 -7.67 -10.66
C VAL A 513 30.72 -6.19 -10.72
N PRO A 514 31.72 -5.28 -10.72
CA PRO A 514 31.45 -3.85 -10.84
C PRO A 514 30.96 -3.44 -12.23
N CYS A 515 30.27 -2.31 -12.28
CA CYS A 515 30.10 -1.57 -13.52
C CYS A 515 31.40 -0.82 -13.84
N GLU A 516 31.85 -0.91 -15.09
CA GLU A 516 33.15 -0.39 -15.51
C GLU A 516 32.97 0.67 -16.59
N ILE A 517 33.53 1.85 -16.36
CA ILE A 517 33.72 2.91 -17.35
C ILE A 517 35.19 2.87 -17.77
N TYR A 518 35.47 2.59 -19.03
CA TYR A 518 36.82 2.25 -19.49
C TYR A 518 37.21 2.88 -20.82
N ARG A 519 38.51 3.06 -21.02
CA ARG A 519 39.09 3.60 -22.26
C ARG A 519 40.53 3.12 -22.43
N GLU A 520 40.93 2.91 -23.68
CA GLU A 520 42.35 2.88 -24.08
C GLU A 520 42.88 4.31 -24.21
N LEU A 521 43.89 4.66 -23.42
CA LEU A 521 44.45 6.01 -23.35
C LEU A 521 45.92 5.99 -23.78
N GLU A 522 46.23 6.76 -24.81
CA GLU A 522 47.60 7.16 -25.12
C GLU A 522 47.96 8.39 -24.30
N VAL A 523 48.93 8.25 -23.39
CA VAL A 523 49.34 9.34 -22.50
C VAL A 523 50.46 10.13 -23.20
N PRO A 524 50.26 11.43 -23.50
CA PRO A 524 51.23 12.19 -24.29
C PRO A 524 52.60 12.28 -23.64
N THR A 525 53.66 12.10 -24.43
CA THR A 525 55.05 12.32 -23.98
C THR A 525 55.26 13.79 -23.62
N GLY A 526 55.95 14.05 -22.50
CA GLY A 526 56.35 15.41 -22.10
C GLY A 526 55.23 16.30 -21.54
N LYS A 527 54.00 15.80 -21.38
CA LYS A 527 52.88 16.56 -20.78
C LYS A 527 52.46 15.98 -19.43
N LYS A 528 52.02 16.85 -18.51
CA LYS A 528 51.39 16.39 -17.26
C LYS A 528 49.97 15.97 -17.54
N THR A 529 49.65 14.69 -17.37
CA THR A 529 48.34 14.12 -17.70
C THR A 529 47.63 13.68 -16.44
N SER A 530 46.36 14.07 -16.30
CA SER A 530 45.52 13.77 -15.14
C SER A 530 44.15 13.24 -15.55
N LEU A 531 43.62 12.29 -14.78
CA LEU A 531 42.24 11.83 -14.87
C LEU A 531 41.41 12.55 -13.81
N LYS A 532 40.47 13.37 -14.27
CA LYS A 532 39.50 14.06 -13.43
C LYS A 532 38.18 13.31 -13.40
N VAL A 533 37.71 12.95 -12.22
CA VAL A 533 36.44 12.24 -12.02
C VAL A 533 35.58 13.02 -11.03
N LYS A 534 34.32 13.26 -11.42
CA LYS A 534 33.31 13.87 -10.56
C LYS A 534 32.20 12.85 -10.32
N ALA A 535 32.07 12.41 -9.08
CA ALA A 535 31.21 11.32 -8.67
C ALA A 535 30.37 11.69 -7.43
N SER A 536 29.27 10.99 -7.20
CA SER A 536 28.37 11.25 -6.09
C SER A 536 27.53 10.02 -5.76
N TYR A 537 26.66 10.12 -4.76
CA TYR A 537 25.96 9.00 -4.14
C TYR A 537 24.46 9.28 -3.96
N HIS A 538 23.67 8.21 -3.78
CA HIS A 538 22.26 8.32 -3.42
C HIS A 538 22.12 8.80 -1.97
N ALA A 539 21.11 9.62 -1.64
CA ALA A 539 20.87 10.07 -0.25
C ALA A 539 20.67 8.97 0.82
N HIS A 540 20.59 7.69 0.41
CA HIS A 540 20.27 6.54 1.25
C HIS A 540 21.17 5.34 0.98
N GLY A 541 22.34 5.55 0.36
CA GLY A 541 23.29 4.49 0.05
C GLY A 541 24.67 5.06 -0.18
N ASP A 542 25.67 4.21 -0.13
CA ASP A 542 27.02 4.50 -0.59
C ASP A 542 27.45 3.44 -1.60
N TRP A 543 28.61 3.65 -2.20
CA TRP A 543 29.23 2.71 -3.12
C TRP A 543 30.74 2.95 -3.14
N GLN A 544 31.50 2.04 -3.73
CA GLN A 544 32.96 2.16 -3.78
C GLN A 544 33.44 2.51 -5.20
N ILE A 545 34.21 3.59 -5.32
CA ILE A 545 34.90 3.95 -6.56
C ILE A 545 36.33 3.39 -6.54
N ARG A 546 36.69 2.65 -7.59
CA ARG A 546 38.06 2.15 -7.79
C ARG A 546 38.56 2.51 -9.18
N VAL A 547 39.76 3.08 -9.26
CA VAL A 547 40.39 3.44 -10.54
C VAL A 547 41.64 2.60 -10.75
N LYS A 548 41.73 1.97 -11.93
CA LYS A 548 42.88 1.20 -12.38
C LYS A 548 43.51 1.85 -13.61
N ALA A 549 44.83 1.95 -13.61
CA ALA A 549 45.63 2.37 -14.76
C ALA A 549 46.67 1.29 -15.06
N ASP A 550 46.64 0.76 -16.28
CA ASP A 550 47.49 -0.36 -16.70
C ASP A 550 47.34 -1.58 -15.76
N GLY A 551 46.08 -1.90 -15.42
CA GLY A 551 45.72 -2.99 -14.49
C GLY A 551 46.00 -2.72 -13.01
N LYS A 552 46.81 -1.70 -12.66
CA LYS A 552 47.15 -1.38 -11.27
C LYS A 552 46.14 -0.42 -10.65
N VAL A 553 45.68 -0.72 -9.43
CA VAL A 553 44.82 0.19 -8.66
C VAL A 553 45.61 1.44 -8.29
N ILE A 554 45.13 2.60 -8.72
CA ILE A 554 45.73 3.91 -8.40
C ILE A 554 44.85 4.75 -7.47
N HIS A 555 43.60 4.34 -7.26
CA HIS A 555 42.68 4.96 -6.32
C HIS A 555 41.58 3.98 -5.91
N ASP A 556 41.16 4.03 -4.65
CA ASP A 556 40.08 3.21 -4.09
C ASP A 556 39.46 3.91 -2.88
N GLN A 557 38.17 4.29 -2.95
CA GLN A 557 37.47 4.92 -1.81
C GLN A 557 35.97 4.67 -1.82
N ILE A 558 35.33 4.85 -0.66
CA ILE A 558 33.88 4.94 -0.54
C ILE A 558 33.40 6.32 -1.00
N VAL A 559 32.28 6.32 -1.73
CA VAL A 559 31.51 7.49 -2.16
C VAL A 559 30.19 7.46 -1.39
N GLY A 560 30.12 8.23 -0.32
CA GLY A 560 28.97 8.27 0.59
C GLY A 560 28.91 9.59 1.35
N TYR A 561 27.96 9.70 2.28
CA TYR A 561 27.70 10.92 3.03
C TYR A 561 28.94 11.51 3.71
N ASN A 562 29.75 10.67 4.36
CA ASN A 562 30.95 11.13 5.06
C ASN A 562 32.07 11.59 4.10
N ALA A 563 32.13 11.02 2.89
CA ALA A 563 33.20 11.27 1.94
C ALA A 563 32.91 12.45 0.99
N VAL A 564 31.64 12.86 0.87
CA VAL A 564 31.20 13.86 -0.12
C VAL A 564 30.48 15.01 0.58
N GLN A 565 31.24 16.01 1.00
CA GLN A 565 30.74 17.15 1.77
C GLN A 565 30.16 18.28 0.88
N SER A 566 30.64 18.42 -0.35
CA SER A 566 30.29 19.52 -1.27
C SER A 566 29.42 19.07 -2.44
N GLN A 567 28.47 18.17 -2.19
CA GLN A 567 27.59 17.56 -3.21
C GLN A 567 28.30 16.65 -4.25
N TRP A 568 29.59 16.85 -4.53
CA TRP A 568 30.34 16.03 -5.47
C TRP A 568 31.70 15.65 -4.91
N LEU A 569 32.08 14.40 -5.09
CA LEU A 569 33.45 13.93 -4.96
C LEU A 569 34.20 14.32 -6.22
N GLU A 570 35.29 15.08 -6.08
CA GLU A 570 36.18 15.42 -7.19
C GLU A 570 37.53 14.75 -6.99
N LEU A 571 37.88 13.85 -7.91
CA LEU A 571 39.16 13.17 -7.95
C LEU A 571 40.02 13.77 -9.07
N ASN A 572 41.32 13.95 -8.80
CA ASN A 572 42.31 14.38 -9.77
C ASN A 572 43.52 13.46 -9.68
N LEU A 573 43.57 12.43 -10.52
CA LEU A 573 44.54 11.34 -10.44
C LEU A 573 45.66 11.53 -11.47
N ASP A 574 46.91 11.54 -11.03
CA ASP A 574 48.07 11.72 -11.91
C ASP A 574 48.37 10.46 -12.74
N LEU A 575 48.43 10.62 -14.06
CA LEU A 575 48.77 9.60 -15.04
C LEU A 575 50.14 9.84 -15.69
N SER A 576 50.87 10.88 -15.29
CA SER A 576 52.13 11.31 -15.94
C SER A 576 53.22 10.23 -15.90
N LYS A 577 53.19 9.31 -14.93
CA LYS A 577 54.08 8.14 -14.88
C LYS A 577 53.94 7.17 -16.06
N TYR A 578 52.88 7.31 -16.85
CA TYR A 578 52.61 6.53 -18.05
C TYR A 578 52.85 7.32 -19.34
N ALA A 579 53.47 8.51 -19.27
CA ALA A 579 53.77 9.31 -20.46
C ALA A 579 54.52 8.51 -21.53
N GLY A 580 54.08 8.65 -22.78
CA GLY A 580 54.58 7.91 -23.93
C GLY A 580 54.06 6.47 -24.04
N LYS A 581 53.13 6.04 -23.18
CA LYS A 581 52.54 4.69 -23.21
C LYS A 581 51.05 4.73 -23.55
N LYS A 582 50.60 3.66 -24.19
CA LYS A 582 49.18 3.34 -24.37
C LYS A 582 48.75 2.38 -23.27
N ILE A 583 47.80 2.80 -22.44
CA ILE A 583 47.37 2.05 -21.25
C ILE A 583 45.84 1.94 -21.16
N PRO A 584 45.31 0.84 -20.62
CA PRO A 584 43.91 0.77 -20.24
C PRO A 584 43.65 1.58 -18.96
N ILE A 585 42.62 2.42 -19.00
CA ILE A 585 42.04 3.08 -17.82
C ILE A 585 40.68 2.47 -17.54
N VAL A 586 40.43 2.04 -16.31
CA VAL A 586 39.15 1.48 -15.85
C VAL A 586 38.72 2.18 -14.56
N ILE A 587 37.49 2.68 -14.53
CA ILE A 587 36.83 3.30 -13.38
C ILE A 587 35.65 2.42 -13.01
N GLU A 588 35.66 1.91 -11.79
CA GLU A 588 34.70 0.92 -11.30
C GLU A 588 33.67 1.58 -10.36
N ASN A 589 32.39 1.33 -10.62
CA ASN A 589 31.31 1.39 -9.62
C ASN A 589 31.23 0.01 -8.96
N ARG A 590 31.84 -0.13 -7.79
CA ARG A 590 31.81 -1.36 -6.99
C ARG A 590 30.73 -1.25 -5.91
N ALA A 591 30.18 -2.39 -5.53
CA ALA A 591 29.34 -2.51 -4.37
C ALA A 591 30.14 -2.27 -3.08
N ASN A 592 29.56 -1.59 -2.11
CA ASN A 592 30.04 -1.56 -0.73
C ASN A 592 29.33 -2.62 0.13
N ASP A 593 28.01 -2.50 0.33
CA ASP A 593 27.20 -3.37 1.20
C ASP A 593 25.90 -3.89 0.54
N TRP A 594 25.72 -3.59 -0.75
CA TRP A 594 24.55 -3.87 -1.58
C TRP A 594 23.26 -3.18 -1.13
N ARG A 595 23.36 -2.03 -0.44
CA ARG A 595 22.23 -1.21 -0.01
C ARG A 595 22.21 0.14 -0.73
N ASN A 596 21.81 0.11 -2.01
CA ASN A 596 21.65 1.27 -2.92
C ASN A 596 22.98 1.76 -3.52
N GLU A 597 23.61 0.90 -4.32
CA GLU A 597 24.96 1.02 -4.88
C GLU A 597 25.06 1.88 -6.15
N PHE A 598 24.10 2.78 -6.34
CA PHE A 598 24.04 3.56 -7.57
C PHE A 598 25.15 4.61 -7.60
N GLY A 599 26.03 4.49 -8.58
CA GLY A 599 27.03 5.49 -8.90
C GLY A 599 26.44 6.65 -9.68
N TYR A 600 26.63 7.88 -9.20
CA TYR A 600 26.20 9.10 -9.89
C TYR A 600 27.41 9.84 -10.44
N TRP A 601 27.50 9.97 -11.76
CA TRP A 601 28.66 10.51 -12.48
C TRP A 601 28.33 11.87 -13.08
N GLY A 602 29.06 12.91 -12.69
CA GLY A 602 28.93 14.26 -13.25
C GLY A 602 29.86 14.49 -14.43
N SER A 603 31.14 14.10 -14.31
CA SER A 603 32.08 14.13 -15.43
C SER A 603 33.28 13.21 -15.23
N ILE A 604 33.85 12.70 -16.33
CA ILE A 604 35.10 11.94 -16.38
C ILE A 604 35.90 12.47 -17.56
N LYS A 605 37.08 13.05 -17.30
CA LYS A 605 37.89 13.71 -18.33
C LYS A 605 39.36 13.44 -18.11
N VAL A 606 40.09 13.20 -19.20
CA VAL A 606 41.55 13.20 -19.20
C VAL A 606 42.02 14.59 -19.64
N VAL A 607 42.90 15.20 -18.86
CA VAL A 607 43.46 16.52 -19.11
C VAL A 607 44.98 16.43 -19.16
N SER A 608 45.57 16.75 -20.31
CA SER A 608 47.01 16.86 -20.50
C SER A 608 47.39 18.33 -20.66
N LYS A 609 48.28 18.82 -19.80
CA LYS A 609 48.84 20.18 -19.87
C LYS A 609 50.32 20.13 -20.23
#